data_AF-A0A8X6IAK4-F1
#
_entry.id   AF-A0A8X6IAK4-F1
#
_cell.length_a   1.000
_cell.length_b   1.000
_cell.length_c   1.000
_cell.angle_alpha   90.00
_cell.angle_beta   90.00
_cell.angle_gamma   90.00
#
_symmetry.space_group_name_H-M   'P 1'
#
loop_
_entity.id
_entity.type
_entity.pdbx_description
1 polymer ?
#
loop_
_entity_poly.entity_id
_entity_poly.type
_entity_poly.pdbx_seq_one_letter_code
_entity_poly.pdbx_strand_id
1 'polypeptide(L)'
;MNKNTKKKKWVKQPKIHLIFDEKERENYLTGFHKRNLEQKFKRNKALDVMLKEEKKRIKKSQKEVLENAIKSQRGVPPELLHLIEPVTYDLPDHTVTVGQISNMDSIHASTTIDLDKTLPSNSVEEVLLKETGDEVDK
;
A
#
# COMPACT_ATOMS: atom_id res chain seq x y z
N MET A 1 28.02 -50.50 -45.47
CA MET A 1 28.59 -49.47 -44.56
C MET A 1 29.01 -50.12 -43.25
N ASN A 2 30.30 -50.03 -42.89
CA ASN A 2 30.86 -50.71 -41.73
C ASN A 2 30.90 -49.75 -40.52
N LYS A 3 30.16 -50.05 -39.45
CA LYS A 3 30.09 -49.20 -38.24
C LYS A 3 31.09 -49.71 -37.19
N ASN A 4 32.33 -49.27 -37.31
CA ASN A 4 33.40 -49.62 -36.36
C ASN A 4 33.36 -48.65 -35.16
N THR A 5 32.48 -48.90 -34.19
CA THR A 5 32.36 -48.05 -32.98
C THR A 5 33.33 -48.54 -31.90
N LYS A 6 34.54 -47.95 -31.88
CA LYS A 6 35.51 -48.20 -30.80
C LYS A 6 34.91 -47.78 -29.46
N LYS A 7 34.79 -48.71 -28.50
CA LYS A 7 34.31 -48.43 -27.15
C LYS A 7 35.24 -47.40 -26.47
N LYS A 8 34.67 -46.28 -26.03
CA LYS A 8 35.40 -45.18 -25.37
C LYS A 8 35.95 -45.70 -24.04
N LYS A 9 37.27 -45.73 -23.87
CA LYS A 9 37.92 -46.16 -22.63
C LYS A 9 37.56 -45.16 -21.52
N TRP A 10 36.96 -45.65 -20.44
CA TRP A 10 36.57 -44.83 -19.29
C TRP A 10 37.84 -44.42 -18.52
N VAL A 11 38.22 -43.15 -18.61
CA VAL A 11 39.37 -42.61 -17.88
C VAL A 11 38.97 -42.51 -16.40
N LYS A 12 39.70 -43.21 -15.54
CA LYS A 12 39.50 -43.15 -14.09
C LYS A 12 39.71 -41.71 -13.63
N GLN A 13 38.67 -41.12 -13.03
CA GLN A 13 38.77 -39.79 -12.45
C GLN A 13 39.68 -39.84 -11.21
N PRO A 14 40.49 -38.80 -10.96
CA PRO A 14 41.31 -38.73 -9.77
C PRO A 14 40.44 -38.74 -8.50
N LYS A 15 41.03 -39.19 -7.39
CA LYS A 15 40.35 -39.20 -6.09
C LYS A 15 40.10 -37.75 -5.63
N ILE A 16 38.88 -37.49 -5.16
CA ILE A 16 38.50 -36.19 -4.61
C ILE A 16 39.00 -36.15 -3.16
N HIS A 17 39.87 -35.20 -2.85
CA HIS A 17 40.26 -34.90 -1.48
C HIS A 17 39.28 -33.89 -0.91
N LEU A 18 38.41 -34.34 0.00
CA LEU A 18 37.47 -33.49 0.70
C LEU A 18 38.20 -32.86 1.89
N ILE A 19 38.55 -31.57 1.76
CA ILE A 19 39.12 -30.77 2.83
C ILE A 19 38.01 -29.85 3.32
N PHE A 20 37.68 -29.92 4.61
CA PHE A 20 36.69 -29.03 5.20
C PHE A 20 37.37 -27.72 5.57
N ASP A 21 37.08 -26.65 4.83
CA ASP A 21 37.34 -25.30 5.31
C ASP A 21 36.29 -24.93 6.35
N GLU A 22 36.74 -24.59 7.56
CA GLU A 22 35.91 -24.22 8.69
C GLU A 22 34.99 -23.02 8.36
N LYS A 23 35.47 -22.08 7.54
CA LYS A 23 34.70 -20.90 7.13
C LYS A 23 33.57 -21.25 6.17
N GLU A 24 33.84 -22.14 5.22
CA GLU A 24 32.81 -22.63 4.30
C GLU A 24 31.79 -23.48 5.04
N ARG A 25 32.23 -24.29 6.01
CA ARG A 25 31.35 -25.05 6.89
C ARG A 25 30.44 -24.14 7.72
N GLU A 26 30.99 -23.09 8.32
CA GLU A 26 30.21 -22.11 9.08
C GLU A 26 29.18 -21.41 8.19
N ASN A 27 29.58 -20.98 7.00
CA ASN A 27 28.66 -20.39 6.01
C ASN A 27 27.59 -21.36 5.53
N TYR A 28 27.93 -22.64 5.33
CA TYR A 28 26.99 -23.66 4.93
C TYR A 28 25.95 -23.93 6.03
N LEU A 29 26.40 -24.06 7.28
CA LEU A 29 25.54 -24.31 8.44
C LEU A 29 24.66 -23.10 8.79
N THR A 30 25.19 -21.87 8.76
CA THR A 30 24.44 -20.63 9.05
C THR A 30 23.70 -20.07 7.83
N GLY A 31 23.96 -20.60 6.62
CA GLY A 31 23.45 -20.07 5.36
C GLY A 31 21.93 -20.11 5.21
N PHE A 32 21.24 -21.00 5.95
CA PHE A 32 19.78 -21.04 5.98
C PHE A 32 19.18 -19.78 6.59
N HIS A 33 19.72 -19.30 7.70
CA HIS A 33 19.28 -18.06 8.32
C HIS A 33 19.50 -16.86 7.38
N LYS A 34 20.68 -16.80 6.74
CA LYS A 34 21.01 -15.77 5.73
C LYS A 34 20.01 -15.78 4.56
N ARG A 35 19.70 -16.95 3.99
CA ARG A 35 18.71 -17.10 2.90
C ARG A 35 17.30 -16.75 3.35
N ASN A 36 16.91 -17.09 4.58
CA ASN A 36 15.60 -16.75 5.10
C ASN A 36 15.44 -15.23 5.28
N LEU A 37 16.46 -14.56 5.83
CA LEU A 37 16.48 -13.10 5.93
C LEU A 37 16.46 -12.45 4.55
N GLU A 38 17.26 -12.92 3.61
CA GLU A 38 17.30 -12.40 2.24
C GLU A 38 15.92 -12.54 1.55
N GLN A 39 15.27 -13.68 1.71
CA GLN A 39 13.92 -13.91 1.18
C GLN A 39 12.89 -12.98 1.82
N LYS A 40 12.90 -12.83 3.16
CA LYS A 40 12.03 -11.89 3.87
C LYS A 40 12.23 -10.46 3.37
N PHE A 41 13.49 -10.04 3.24
CA PHE A 41 13.85 -8.71 2.74
C PHE A 41 13.35 -8.49 1.31
N LYS A 42 13.56 -9.45 0.40
CA LYS A 42 13.07 -9.37 -0.99
C LYS A 42 11.55 -9.24 -1.04
N ARG A 43 10.83 -10.01 -0.23
CA ARG A 43 9.36 -9.97 -0.15
C ARG A 43 8.87 -8.62 0.37
N ASN A 44 9.45 -8.12 1.46
CA ASN A 44 9.08 -6.82 2.04
C ASN A 44 9.37 -5.68 1.05
N LYS A 45 10.54 -5.70 0.40
CA LYS A 45 10.89 -4.72 -0.64
C LYS A 45 9.91 -4.73 -1.82
N ALA A 46 9.46 -5.92 -2.26
CA ALA A 46 8.45 -6.03 -3.32
C ALA A 46 7.10 -5.45 -2.88
N LEU A 47 6.66 -5.74 -1.65
CA LEU A 47 5.44 -5.15 -1.10
C LEU A 47 5.52 -3.62 -0.98
N ASP A 48 6.65 -3.07 -0.53
CA ASP A 48 6.83 -1.63 -0.42
C ASP A 48 6.74 -0.91 -1.77
N VAL A 49 7.26 -1.53 -2.83
CA VAL A 49 7.15 -1.00 -4.19
C VAL A 49 5.70 -1.00 -4.64
N MET A 50 4.98 -2.11 -4.46
CA MET A 50 3.56 -2.21 -4.80
C MET A 50 2.71 -1.18 -4.04
N LEU A 51 2.97 -0.99 -2.74
CA LEU A 51 2.26 0.01 -1.92
C LEU A 51 2.53 1.44 -2.39
N LYS A 52 3.76 1.75 -2.79
CA LYS A 52 4.11 3.08 -3.32
C LYS A 52 3.43 3.34 -4.66
N GLU A 53 3.37 2.35 -5.53
CA GLU A 53 2.69 2.44 -6.82
C GLU A 53 1.18 2.62 -6.64
N GLU A 54 0.56 1.85 -5.75
CA GLU A 54 -0.88 1.96 -5.50
C GLU A 54 -1.25 3.32 -4.87
N LYS A 55 -0.45 3.81 -3.93
CA LYS A 55 -0.62 5.17 -3.37
C LYS A 55 -0.55 6.24 -4.47
N LYS A 56 0.37 6.12 -5.42
CA LYS A 56 0.46 7.04 -6.57
C LYS A 56 -0.77 6.93 -7.47
N ARG A 57 -1.24 5.71 -7.74
CA ARG A 57 -2.44 5.45 -8.54
C ARG A 57 -3.68 6.08 -7.94
N ILE A 58 -3.90 5.88 -6.63
CA ILE A 58 -5.02 6.47 -5.88
C ILE A 58 -4.97 7.99 -5.93
N LYS A 59 -3.81 8.61 -5.63
CA LYS A 59 -3.66 10.06 -5.69
C LYS A 59 -3.94 10.63 -7.09
N LYS A 60 -3.48 9.94 -8.14
CA LYS A 60 -3.74 10.35 -9.52
C LYS A 60 -5.24 10.25 -9.85
N SER A 61 -5.88 9.13 -9.51
CA SER A 61 -7.31 8.93 -9.70
C SER A 61 -8.15 9.97 -8.95
N GLN A 62 -7.81 10.28 -7.70
CA GLN A 62 -8.48 11.33 -6.92
C GLN A 62 -8.34 12.71 -7.58
N LYS A 63 -7.15 13.04 -8.09
CA LYS A 63 -6.93 14.29 -8.81
C LYS A 63 -7.77 14.36 -10.09
N GLU A 64 -7.81 13.27 -10.86
CA GLU A 64 -8.63 13.18 -12.10
C GLU A 64 -10.12 13.31 -11.80
N VAL A 65 -10.61 12.65 -10.74
CA VAL A 65 -12.02 12.76 -10.29
C VAL A 65 -12.33 14.21 -9.90
N LEU A 66 -11.48 14.85 -9.11
CA LEU A 66 -11.67 16.24 -8.69
C LEU A 66 -11.62 17.20 -9.88
N GLU A 67 -10.67 17.00 -10.81
CA GLU A 67 -10.59 17.80 -12.03
C GLU A 67 -11.85 17.66 -12.89
N ASN A 68 -12.36 16.44 -13.04
CA ASN A 68 -13.59 16.17 -13.77
C ASN A 68 -14.82 16.78 -13.09
N ALA A 69 -14.89 16.72 -11.76
CA ALA A 69 -15.95 17.35 -10.97
C ALA A 69 -15.93 18.88 -11.12
N ILE A 70 -14.75 19.51 -11.09
CA ILE A 70 -14.62 20.96 -11.31
C ILE A 70 -15.01 21.33 -12.74
N LYS A 71 -14.61 20.53 -13.74
CA LYS A 71 -14.98 20.76 -15.14
C LYS A 71 -16.49 20.63 -15.36
N SER A 72 -17.15 19.66 -14.73
CA SER A 72 -18.60 19.51 -14.82
C SER A 72 -19.35 20.62 -14.06
N GLN A 73 -18.84 21.08 -12.91
CA GLN A 73 -19.43 22.18 -12.15
C GLN A 73 -19.32 23.54 -12.84
N ARG A 74 -18.32 23.76 -13.69
CA ARG A 74 -18.22 24.98 -14.53
C ARG A 74 -19.33 25.12 -15.58
N GLY A 75 -20.23 24.14 -15.68
CA GLY A 75 -21.32 24.11 -16.64
C GLY A 75 -22.71 24.34 -16.08
N VAL A 76 -22.90 24.85 -14.85
CA VAL A 76 -24.26 25.26 -14.44
C VAL A 76 -24.66 26.45 -15.33
N PRO A 77 -25.62 26.27 -16.26
CA PRO A 77 -26.05 27.37 -17.11
C PRO A 77 -26.60 28.48 -16.23
N PRO A 78 -26.41 29.76 -16.59
CA PRO A 78 -26.96 30.88 -15.82
C PRO A 78 -28.48 30.76 -15.62
N GLU A 79 -29.17 30.06 -16.51
CA GLU A 79 -30.60 29.73 -16.42
C GLU A 79 -30.96 28.83 -15.23
N LEU A 80 -30.04 28.05 -14.65
CA LEU A 80 -30.34 27.14 -13.53
C LEU A 80 -29.89 27.69 -12.16
N LEU A 81 -29.19 28.83 -12.12
CA LEU A 81 -28.68 29.42 -10.87
C LEU A 81 -29.80 29.82 -9.92
N HIS A 82 -30.92 30.32 -10.46
CA HIS A 82 -32.09 30.71 -9.67
C HIS A 82 -32.75 29.56 -8.89
N LEU A 83 -32.44 28.30 -9.24
CA LEU A 83 -33.00 27.11 -8.59
C LEU A 83 -32.10 26.63 -7.44
N ILE A 84 -30.85 27.07 -7.41
CA ILE A 84 -29.84 26.70 -6.41
C ILE A 84 -29.74 27.79 -5.33
N GLU A 85 -29.87 29.07 -5.72
CA GLU A 85 -29.83 30.18 -4.78
C GLU A 85 -31.09 30.20 -3.89
N PRO A 86 -30.94 30.31 -2.56
CA PRO A 86 -32.07 30.39 -1.66
C PRO A 86 -32.83 31.69 -1.89
N VAL A 87 -34.13 31.60 -2.12
CA VAL A 87 -34.99 32.76 -2.33
C VAL A 87 -35.62 33.16 -1.01
N THR A 88 -35.35 34.38 -0.56
CA THR A 88 -35.92 34.96 0.66
C THR A 88 -37.13 35.83 0.31
N TYR A 89 -38.27 35.51 0.93
CA TYR A 89 -39.48 36.32 0.87
C TYR A 89 -39.67 37.00 2.22
N ASP A 90 -39.74 38.33 2.21
CA ASP A 90 -39.99 39.12 3.41
C ASP A 90 -41.49 39.46 3.46
N LEU A 91 -42.19 38.86 4.42
CA LEU A 91 -43.61 39.10 4.65
C LEU A 91 -43.76 40.06 5.85
N PRO A 92 -44.89 40.76 5.99
CA PRO A 92 -45.08 41.77 7.04
C PRO A 92 -44.80 41.28 8.47
N ASP A 93 -45.04 39.99 8.74
CA ASP A 93 -44.91 39.41 10.08
C ASP A 93 -43.69 38.47 10.24
N HIS A 94 -43.09 38.00 9.14
CA HIS A 94 -41.98 37.03 9.18
C HIS A 94 -41.26 36.88 7.82
N THR A 95 -40.04 36.36 7.85
CA THR A 95 -39.25 36.07 6.65
C THR A 95 -39.22 34.56 6.36
N VAL A 96 -39.51 34.16 5.12
CA VAL A 96 -39.46 32.77 4.67
C VAL A 96 -38.32 32.60 3.67
N THR A 97 -37.40 31.67 3.93
CA THR A 97 -36.31 31.32 3.02
C THR A 97 -36.57 29.94 2.42
N VAL A 98 -36.69 29.87 1.09
CA VAL A 98 -36.89 28.61 0.37
C VAL A 98 -35.56 28.20 -0.28
N GLY A 99 -35.04 27.04 0.09
CA GLY A 99 -33.77 26.51 -0.42
C GLY A 99 -33.70 24.98 -0.37
N GLN A 100 -32.61 24.41 -0.90
CA GLN A 100 -32.40 22.96 -0.96
C GLN A 100 -32.04 22.38 0.42
N ILE A 101 -32.65 21.24 0.78
CA ILE A 101 -32.50 20.57 2.09
C ILE A 101 -31.06 20.13 2.38
N SER A 102 -30.23 19.91 1.35
CA SER A 102 -28.81 19.54 1.51
C SER A 102 -27.94 20.65 2.10
N ASN A 103 -28.37 21.91 2.02
CA ASN A 103 -27.64 23.05 2.60
C ASN A 103 -28.06 23.30 4.05
N MET A 104 -29.05 22.57 4.57
CA MET A 104 -29.45 22.61 5.98
C MET A 104 -28.57 21.65 6.79
N ASP A 105 -27.32 22.05 7.00
CA ASP A 105 -26.49 21.40 8.01
C ASP A 105 -27.04 21.76 9.41
N SER A 106 -27.42 20.74 10.18
CA SER A 106 -27.74 20.78 11.61
C SER A 106 -29.12 21.32 12.03
N ILE A 107 -30.14 20.46 11.97
CA ILE A 107 -31.23 20.48 12.99
C ILE A 107 -31.19 19.22 13.89
N HIS A 108 -30.43 18.17 13.53
CA HIS A 108 -30.35 16.92 14.31
C HIS A 108 -28.91 16.38 14.43
N ALA A 109 -27.97 17.20 14.90
CA ALA A 109 -26.58 16.80 15.16
C ALA A 109 -26.42 16.07 16.51
N SER A 110 -27.19 15.01 16.78
CA SER A 110 -27.07 14.23 18.03
C SER A 110 -26.76 12.73 17.84
N THR A 111 -26.46 12.26 16.61
CA THR A 111 -26.30 10.82 16.35
C THR A 111 -25.18 10.47 15.36
N THR A 112 -24.03 11.16 15.41
CA THR A 112 -22.83 10.68 14.73
C THR A 112 -21.82 10.19 15.77
N ILE A 113 -21.67 8.87 15.84
CA ILE A 113 -20.61 8.21 16.61
C ILE A 113 -19.36 8.24 15.71
N ASP A 114 -18.34 8.98 16.13
CA ASP A 114 -17.02 8.99 15.48
C ASP A 114 -16.34 7.62 15.63
N LEU A 115 -16.41 6.76 14.60
CA LEU A 115 -15.73 5.44 14.60
C LEU A 115 -14.21 5.53 14.38
N ASP A 116 -13.68 6.68 13.95
CA ASP A 116 -12.28 6.81 13.51
C ASP A 116 -11.29 7.19 14.63
N LYS A 117 -11.74 7.36 15.88
CA LYS A 117 -10.86 7.70 17.02
C LYS A 117 -10.25 6.48 17.74
N THR A 118 -10.51 5.24 17.31
CA THR A 118 -10.09 4.01 18.04
C THR A 118 -8.98 3.21 17.38
N LEU A 119 -8.12 3.82 16.54
CA LEU A 119 -6.87 3.18 16.11
C LEU A 119 -5.67 3.93 16.69
N PRO A 120 -4.96 3.38 17.70
CA PRO A 120 -3.75 3.99 18.20
C PRO A 120 -2.67 3.95 17.11
N SER A 121 -2.27 5.13 16.64
CA SER A 121 -1.18 5.37 15.69
C SER A 121 0.19 4.87 16.16
N ASN A 122 0.31 4.43 17.42
CA ASN A 122 1.58 4.06 18.03
C ASN A 122 1.95 2.58 17.88
N SER A 123 1.10 1.74 17.28
CA SER A 123 1.35 0.29 17.23
C SER A 123 2.25 -0.17 16.08
N VAL A 124 2.43 0.63 15.02
CA VAL A 124 3.17 0.17 13.82
C VAL A 124 4.69 0.41 13.95
N GLU A 125 5.11 1.49 14.62
CA GLU A 125 6.53 1.80 14.80
C GLU A 125 7.16 0.98 15.94
N GLU A 126 6.40 0.67 17.00
CA GLU A 126 6.90 -0.10 18.14
C GLU A 126 7.07 -1.60 17.83
N VAL A 127 6.32 -2.13 16.86
CA VAL A 127 6.45 -3.53 16.39
C VAL A 127 7.69 -3.70 15.50
N LEU A 128 8.07 -2.67 14.74
CA LEU A 128 9.21 -2.74 13.81
C LEU A 128 10.58 -2.71 14.53
N LEU A 129 10.66 -2.04 15.68
CA LEU A 129 11.88 -1.98 16.51
C LEU A 129 12.13 -3.25 17.33
N LYS A 130 11.08 -4.02 17.65
CA LYS A 130 11.19 -5.27 18.41
C LYS A 130 11.67 -6.46 17.56
N GLU A 131 11.52 -6.43 16.24
CA GLU A 131 12.01 -7.51 15.36
C GLU A 131 13.51 -7.43 15.03
N THR A 132 14.17 -6.29 15.31
CA THR A 132 15.58 -6.05 14.99
C THR A 132 16.52 -6.06 16.20
N GLY A 133 15.98 -6.27 17.42
CA GLY A 133 16.65 -5.84 18.66
C GLY A 133 17.11 -6.91 19.65
N ASP A 134 16.83 -8.20 19.46
CA ASP A 134 17.29 -9.21 20.43
C ASP A 134 18.61 -9.84 19.96
N GLU A 135 19.64 -9.05 20.23
CA GLU A 135 21.03 -9.43 20.40
C GLU A 135 21.11 -10.57 21.44
N VAL A 136 21.67 -11.70 21.01
CA VAL A 136 21.91 -12.88 21.83
C VAL A 136 23.02 -12.55 22.82
N ASP A 137 22.65 -12.27 24.06
CA ASP A 137 23.60 -12.24 25.18
C ASP A 137 24.24 -13.63 25.39
N LYS A 138 25.56 -13.58 25.63
CA LYS A 138 26.47 -14.70 25.90
C LYS A 138 26.24 -15.37 27.25
#